data_AF-A0A345Y3K4-F1
#
_entry.id   AF-A0A345Y3K4-F1
#
_cell.length_a   1.000
_cell.length_b   1.000
_cell.length_c   1.000
_cell.angle_alpha   90.00
_cell.angle_beta   90.00
_cell.angle_gamma   90.00
#
_symmetry.space_group_name_H-M   'P 1'
#
loop_
_entity.id
_entity.type
_entity.pdbx_description
1 polymer ?
#
loop_
_entity_poly.entity_id
_entity_poly.type
_entity_poly.pdbx_seq_one_letter_code
_entity_poly.pdbx_strand_id
1 'polypeptide(L)'
;MRGAGHDGPQVEELLLQLPPETVLASLGGDGAYDSRRVYRVVHEYGAELVVPPRKNGKSWKDKAAWAASRNDKLAAIGRLGRAIWKRWSGYHRRSLVETAMHRFKRLGDRLLARNPERQVAEVHVRCAILNRFVHLGMPKTVVHA
;
A
#
# COMPACT_ATOMS: atom_id res chain seq x y z
N MET A 1 -22.52 16.65 -6.90
CA MET A 1 -21.57 15.90 -7.75
C MET A 1 -20.35 15.58 -6.91
N ARG A 2 -20.11 14.31 -6.56
CA ARG A 2 -18.99 13.90 -5.69
C ARG A 2 -17.73 13.78 -6.55
N GLY A 3 -16.72 14.60 -6.26
CA GLY A 3 -15.40 14.46 -6.85
C GLY A 3 -14.78 13.11 -6.48
N ALA A 4 -14.06 12.51 -7.43
CA ALA A 4 -13.29 11.31 -7.19
C ALA A 4 -12.37 11.54 -5.98
N GLY A 5 -12.65 10.87 -4.87
CA GLY A 5 -11.77 10.87 -3.71
C GLY A 5 -10.45 10.25 -4.15
N HIS A 6 -9.41 11.07 -4.26
CA HIS A 6 -8.05 10.55 -4.35
C HIS A 6 -7.76 9.83 -3.01
N ASP A 7 -7.25 8.60 -3.03
CA ASP A 7 -6.87 7.85 -1.82
C ASP A 7 -5.54 8.35 -1.22
N GLY A 8 -4.81 9.20 -1.95
CA GLY A 8 -3.53 9.78 -1.51
C GLY A 8 -3.57 10.53 -0.16
N PRO A 9 -4.65 11.24 0.22
CA PRO A 9 -4.81 11.85 1.54
C PRO A 9 -4.85 10.90 2.72
N GLN A 10 -5.29 9.65 2.53
CA GLN A 10 -5.42 8.69 3.63
C GLN A 10 -4.07 8.11 4.08
N VAL A 11 -3.04 8.20 3.24
CA VAL A 11 -1.73 7.60 3.56
C VAL A 11 -1.14 8.16 4.85
N GLU A 12 -1.29 9.46 5.08
CA GLU A 12 -0.78 10.12 6.27
C GLU A 12 -1.50 9.63 7.54
N GLU A 13 -2.84 9.56 7.50
CA GLU A 13 -3.66 9.03 8.60
C GLU A 13 -3.38 7.55 8.88
N LEU A 14 -3.09 6.76 7.84
CA LEU A 14 -2.73 5.35 8.00
C LEU A 14 -1.34 5.17 8.61
N LEU A 15 -0.37 6.01 8.24
CA LEU A 15 0.97 5.94 8.82
C LEU A 15 0.99 6.36 10.29
N LEU A 16 0.13 7.31 10.69
CA LEU A 16 -0.04 7.71 12.09
C LEU A 16 -0.63 6.61 12.99
N GLN A 17 -1.21 5.56 12.41
CA GLN A 17 -1.72 4.40 13.16
C GLN A 17 -0.62 3.39 13.50
N LEU A 18 0.58 3.53 12.93
CA LEU A 18 1.70 2.66 13.25
C LEU A 18 2.23 2.98 14.66
N PRO A 19 2.63 1.97 15.45
CA PRO A 19 3.33 2.20 16.70
C PRO A 19 4.60 3.07 16.48
N PRO A 20 4.93 4.02 17.36
CA PRO A 20 6.05 4.96 17.16
C PRO A 20 7.41 4.30 16.93
N GLU A 21 7.62 3.10 17.47
CA GLU A 21 8.83 2.29 17.32
C GLU A 21 8.91 1.54 15.97
N THR A 22 7.86 1.61 15.15
CA THR A 22 7.78 0.89 13.88
C THR A 22 8.69 1.53 12.85
N VAL A 23 9.76 0.82 12.47
CA VAL A 23 10.60 1.21 11.33
C VAL A 23 9.94 0.73 10.04
N LEU A 24 9.39 1.66 9.27
CA LEU A 24 8.77 1.37 7.99
C LEU A 24 9.82 1.32 6.87
N ALA A 25 10.13 0.13 6.37
CA ALA A 25 11.07 -0.01 5.25
C ALA A 25 10.50 0.54 3.92
N SER A 26 9.24 0.22 3.62
CA SER A 26 8.60 0.60 2.36
C SER A 26 7.09 0.62 2.45
N LEU A 27 6.45 1.52 1.71
CA LEU A 27 5.01 1.53 1.47
C LEU A 27 4.72 1.10 0.02
N GLY A 28 3.93 0.04 -0.14
CA GLY A 28 3.49 -0.45 -1.45
C GLY A 28 2.08 0.00 -1.80
N GLY A 29 1.81 0.25 -3.08
CA GLY A 29 0.48 0.65 -3.52
C GLY A 29 0.31 0.61 -5.03
N ASP A 30 -0.86 0.98 -5.50
CA ASP A 30 -1.13 1.10 -6.93
C ASP A 30 -0.72 2.46 -7.52
N GLY A 31 -0.90 2.62 -8.83
CA GLY A 31 -0.54 3.87 -9.52
C GLY A 31 -1.40 5.08 -9.15
N ALA A 32 -2.51 4.92 -8.42
CA ALA A 32 -3.29 6.03 -7.91
C ALA A 32 -2.48 6.83 -6.86
N TYR A 33 -1.63 6.12 -6.09
CA TYR A 33 -0.73 6.68 -5.09
C TYR A 33 0.54 7.35 -5.66
N ASP A 34 0.77 7.30 -6.98
CA ASP A 34 1.85 8.06 -7.65
C ASP A 34 1.51 9.56 -7.69
N SER A 35 1.69 10.23 -6.56
CA SER A 35 1.42 11.66 -6.36
C SER A 35 2.49 12.31 -5.50
N ARG A 36 2.73 13.62 -5.69
CA ARG A 36 3.75 14.36 -4.94
C ARG A 36 3.53 14.29 -3.43
N ARG A 37 2.27 14.39 -2.98
CA ARG A 37 1.92 14.34 -1.56
C ARG A 37 2.32 13.02 -0.93
N VAL A 38 1.95 11.89 -1.54
CA VAL A 38 2.28 10.56 -1.00
C VAL A 38 3.79 10.33 -0.98
N TYR A 39 4.51 10.74 -2.02
CA TYR A 39 5.97 10.67 -2.04
C TYR A 39 6.61 11.48 -0.91
N ARG A 40 6.10 12.69 -0.65
CA ARG A 40 6.57 13.53 0.45
C ARG A 40 6.34 12.89 1.81
N VAL A 41 5.10 12.49 2.10
CA VAL A 41 4.71 11.90 3.39
C VAL A 41 5.53 10.64 3.66
N VAL A 42 5.63 9.73 2.68
CA VAL A 42 6.38 8.47 2.87
C VAL A 42 7.88 8.71 3.05
N HIS A 43 8.43 9.73 2.38
CA HIS A 43 9.82 10.14 2.57
C HIS A 43 10.06 10.77 3.96
N GLU A 44 9.13 11.58 4.48
CA GLU A 44 9.19 12.13 5.84
C GLU A 44 9.18 11.03 6.91
N TYR A 45 8.46 9.93 6.65
CA TYR A 45 8.50 8.71 7.47
C TYR A 45 9.76 7.84 7.28
N GLY A 46 10.70 8.26 6.43
CA GLY A 46 11.94 7.53 6.17
C GLY A 46 11.79 6.23 5.37
N ALA A 47 10.66 6.05 4.68
CA ALA A 47 10.33 4.82 3.96
C ALA A 47 10.44 4.99 2.43
N GLU A 48 10.58 3.87 1.71
CA GLU A 48 10.50 3.87 0.24
C GLU A 48 9.06 3.67 -0.27
N LEU A 49 8.61 4.52 -1.20
CA LEU A 49 7.31 4.33 -1.86
C LEU A 49 7.40 3.41 -3.09
N VAL A 50 6.95 2.16 -2.98
CA VAL A 50 6.91 1.18 -4.09
C VAL A 50 5.55 1.23 -4.80
N VAL A 51 5.39 2.21 -5.67
CA VAL A 51 4.19 2.37 -6.52
C VAL A 51 4.61 2.51 -7.98
N PRO A 52 3.86 1.91 -8.92
CA PRO A 52 4.17 2.06 -10.32
C PRO A 52 3.82 3.49 -10.77
N PRO A 53 4.73 4.21 -11.46
CA PRO A 53 4.40 5.50 -12.02
C PRO A 53 3.18 5.42 -12.96
N ARG A 54 2.39 6.50 -13.00
CA ARG A 54 1.24 6.61 -13.90
C ARG A 54 1.65 6.46 -15.36
N LYS A 55 0.74 5.94 -16.18
CA LYS A 55 0.92 5.87 -17.63
C LYS A 55 1.22 7.29 -18.14
N ASN A 56 2.31 7.45 -18.89
CA ASN A 56 2.79 8.73 -19.42
C ASN A 56 3.25 9.74 -18.34
N GLY A 57 3.64 9.27 -17.15
CA GLY A 57 4.22 10.13 -16.12
C GLY A 57 5.47 10.85 -16.62
N LYS A 58 5.48 12.19 -16.52
CA LYS A 58 6.67 13.02 -16.80
C LYS A 58 7.45 13.27 -15.53
N SER A 59 8.76 13.46 -15.66
CA SER A 59 9.61 13.84 -14.54
C SER A 59 9.13 15.14 -13.89
N TRP A 60 9.17 15.19 -12.56
CA TRP A 60 8.91 16.40 -11.82
C TRP A 60 10.15 17.29 -11.82
N LYS A 61 9.95 18.61 -11.96
CA LYS A 61 11.04 19.62 -11.93
C LYS A 61 11.60 19.89 -10.53
N ASP A 62 10.92 19.41 -9.50
CA ASP A 62 11.33 19.57 -8.11
C ASP A 62 12.63 18.79 -7.87
N LYS A 63 13.58 19.42 -7.15
CA LYS A 63 14.91 18.86 -6.86
C LYS A 63 14.96 18.13 -5.52
N ALA A 64 13.86 18.11 -4.76
CA ALA A 64 13.80 17.38 -3.51
C ALA A 64 14.04 15.87 -3.72
N ALA A 65 14.66 15.21 -2.73
CA ALA A 65 15.02 13.80 -2.80
C ALA A 65 13.82 12.88 -3.08
N TRP A 66 12.65 13.16 -2.49
CA TRP A 66 11.42 12.41 -2.76
C TRP A 66 10.94 12.55 -4.22
N ALA A 67 11.19 13.69 -4.87
CA ALA A 67 10.85 13.91 -6.27
C ALA A 67 11.85 13.21 -7.19
N ALA A 68 13.14 13.26 -6.85
CA ALA A 68 14.20 12.55 -7.54
C ALA A 68 13.94 11.03 -7.53
N SER A 69 13.59 10.45 -6.37
CA SER A 69 13.25 9.03 -6.23
C SER A 69 12.16 8.57 -7.22
N ARG A 70 11.13 9.39 -7.45
CA ARG A 70 10.08 9.10 -8.44
C ARG A 70 10.58 9.23 -9.88
N ASN A 71 11.42 10.23 -10.16
CA ASN A 71 12.02 10.43 -11.48
C ASN A 71 12.98 9.29 -11.84
N ASP A 72 13.74 8.77 -10.87
CA ASP A 72 14.63 7.62 -11.06
C ASP A 72 13.84 6.37 -11.42
N LYS A 73 12.65 6.17 -10.82
CA LYS A 73 11.73 5.08 -11.22
C LYS A 73 11.25 5.23 -12.65
N LEU A 74 10.91 6.45 -13.08
CA LEU A 74 10.54 6.71 -14.48
C LEU A 74 11.70 6.41 -15.43
N ALA A 75 12.91 6.86 -15.10
CA ALA A 75 14.10 6.60 -15.91
C ALA A 75 14.43 5.11 -15.99
N ALA A 76 14.37 4.39 -14.86
CA ALA A 76 14.58 2.95 -14.80
C ALA A 76 13.56 2.19 -15.65
N ILE A 77 12.27 2.57 -15.57
CA ILE A 77 11.22 1.97 -16.40
C ILE A 77 11.44 2.29 -17.89
N GLY A 78 11.86 3.52 -18.22
CA GLY A 78 12.16 3.91 -19.60
C GLY A 78 13.34 3.13 -20.20
N ARG A 79 14.36 2.83 -19.39
CA ARG A 79 15.57 2.12 -19.81
C ARG A 79 15.43 0.60 -19.81
N LEU A 80 14.88 0.02 -18.73
CA LEU A 80 14.86 -1.43 -18.49
C LEU A 80 13.49 -2.06 -18.76
N GLY A 81 12.45 -1.23 -18.95
CA GLY A 81 11.09 -1.70 -19.10
C GLY A 81 10.39 -1.96 -17.75
N ARG A 82 9.06 -1.86 -17.80
CA ARG A 82 8.21 -1.95 -16.60
C ARG A 82 8.20 -3.33 -15.95
N ALA A 83 8.38 -4.40 -16.73
CA ALA A 83 8.38 -5.77 -16.21
C ALA A 83 9.60 -6.04 -15.31
N ILE A 84 10.80 -5.60 -15.75
CA ILE A 84 12.03 -5.72 -14.97
C ILE A 84 11.93 -4.88 -13.70
N TRP A 85 11.47 -3.64 -13.82
CA TRP A 85 11.27 -2.77 -12.66
C TRP A 85 10.35 -3.40 -11.61
N LYS A 86 9.20 -4.00 -12.01
CA LYS A 86 8.29 -4.65 -11.06
C LYS A 86 8.95 -5.81 -10.30
N ARG A 87 9.83 -6.55 -10.96
CA ARG A 87 10.56 -7.67 -10.35
C ARG A 87 11.57 -7.19 -9.32
N TRP A 88 12.37 -6.19 -9.66
CA TRP A 88 13.44 -5.70 -8.80
C TRP A 88 12.95 -4.79 -7.67
N SER A 89 11.88 -4.01 -7.89
CA SER A 89 11.32 -3.13 -6.85
C SER A 89 10.51 -3.86 -5.79
N GLY A 90 10.29 -5.17 -5.94
CA GLY A 90 9.43 -5.93 -5.02
C GLY A 90 7.94 -5.63 -5.16
N TYR A 91 7.51 -4.89 -6.20
CA TYR A 91 6.10 -4.53 -6.43
C TYR A 91 5.15 -5.75 -6.48
N HIS A 92 5.66 -6.94 -6.81
CA HIS A 92 4.87 -8.17 -6.79
C HIS A 92 4.26 -8.51 -5.42
N ARG A 93 4.78 -7.98 -4.31
CA ARG A 93 4.18 -8.12 -2.97
C ARG A 93 2.73 -7.59 -2.91
N ARG A 94 2.33 -6.70 -3.81
CA ARG A 94 0.93 -6.25 -3.95
C ARG A 94 -0.07 -7.40 -4.14
N SER A 95 0.34 -8.47 -4.83
CA SER A 95 -0.53 -9.65 -5.03
C SER A 95 -0.94 -10.32 -3.71
N LEU A 96 -0.10 -10.23 -2.68
CA LEU A 96 -0.41 -10.74 -1.34
C LEU A 96 -1.52 -9.92 -0.69
N VAL A 97 -1.50 -8.60 -0.86
CA VAL A 97 -2.57 -7.71 -0.38
C VAL A 97 -3.87 -7.99 -1.12
N GLU A 98 -3.83 -8.17 -2.45
CA GLU A 98 -5.02 -8.54 -3.23
C GLU A 98 -5.60 -9.87 -2.76
N THR A 99 -4.75 -10.85 -2.45
CA THR A 99 -5.16 -12.14 -1.89
C THR A 99 -5.75 -11.98 -0.48
N ALA A 100 -5.18 -11.12 0.36
CA ALA A 100 -5.72 -10.80 1.68
C ALA A 100 -7.12 -10.14 1.57
N MET A 101 -7.27 -9.17 0.68
CA MET A 101 -8.56 -8.51 0.42
C MET A 101 -9.59 -9.45 -0.19
N HIS A 102 -9.18 -10.37 -1.07
CA HIS A 102 -10.05 -11.41 -1.58
C HIS A 102 -10.59 -12.30 -0.45
N ARG A 103 -9.72 -12.77 0.46
CA ARG A 103 -10.13 -13.53 1.66
C ARG A 103 -11.06 -12.72 2.56
N PHE A 104 -10.74 -11.45 2.82
CA PHE A 104 -11.58 -10.55 3.59
C PHE A 104 -12.99 -10.42 3.00
N LYS A 105 -13.10 -10.19 1.69
CA LYS A 105 -14.39 -10.07 0.99
C LYS A 105 -15.19 -11.37 1.03
N ARG A 106 -14.51 -12.53 1.00
CA ARG A 106 -15.17 -13.83 1.12
C ARG A 106 -15.69 -14.16 2.52
N LEU A 107 -15.29 -13.43 3.56
CA LEU A 107 -15.87 -13.59 4.91
C LEU A 107 -17.30 -13.02 5.01
N GLY A 108 -17.78 -12.29 4.00
CA GLY A 108 -19.18 -11.91 3.90
C GLY A 108 -19.45 -11.06 2.66
N ASP A 109 -20.38 -11.50 1.82
CA ASP A 109 -20.63 -10.92 0.49
C ASP A 109 -20.96 -9.43 0.51
N ARG A 110 -21.62 -8.93 1.57
CA ARG A 110 -22.01 -7.52 1.75
C ARG A 110 -21.98 -7.11 3.20
N LEU A 111 -21.87 -5.80 3.47
CA LEU A 111 -22.09 -5.25 4.81
C LEU A 111 -23.59 -5.29 5.12
N LEU A 112 -23.94 -5.84 6.28
CA LEU A 112 -25.33 -5.98 6.73
C LEU A 112 -25.85 -4.68 7.36
N ALA A 113 -24.97 -3.96 8.05
CA ALA A 113 -25.32 -2.70 8.67
C ALA A 113 -25.67 -1.64 7.62
N ARG A 114 -26.77 -0.89 7.86
CA ARG A 114 -27.15 0.27 7.03
C ARG A 114 -26.57 1.59 7.54
N ASN A 115 -26.16 1.64 8.80
CA ASN A 115 -25.56 2.81 9.42
C ASN A 115 -24.03 2.77 9.20
N PRO A 116 -23.35 3.88 8.87
CA PRO A 116 -21.91 3.90 8.61
C PRO A 116 -21.02 3.47 9.80
N GLU A 117 -21.34 3.87 11.02
CA GLU A 117 -20.55 3.52 12.21
C GLU A 117 -20.58 2.00 12.50
N ARG A 118 -21.75 1.38 12.33
CA ARG A 118 -21.98 -0.05 12.44
C ARG A 118 -21.35 -0.80 11.27
N GLN A 119 -21.27 -0.19 10.08
CA GLN A 119 -20.48 -0.74 8.97
C GLN A 119 -18.99 -0.77 9.30
N VAL A 120 -18.44 0.27 9.92
CA VAL A 120 -17.04 0.30 10.39
C VAL A 120 -16.81 -0.79 11.43
N ALA A 121 -17.71 -0.93 12.42
CA ALA A 121 -17.62 -1.99 13.42
C ALA A 121 -17.67 -3.39 12.76
N GLU A 122 -18.56 -3.61 11.79
CA GLU A 122 -18.65 -4.87 11.04
C GLU A 122 -17.34 -5.18 10.28
N VAL A 123 -16.73 -4.17 9.64
CA VAL A 123 -15.43 -4.31 8.97
C VAL A 123 -14.33 -4.66 9.98
N HIS A 124 -14.27 -4.00 11.14
CA HIS A 124 -13.28 -4.29 12.18
C HIS A 124 -13.41 -5.72 12.72
N VAL A 125 -14.64 -6.19 12.96
CA VAL A 125 -14.90 -7.56 13.41
C VAL A 125 -14.41 -8.57 12.36
N ARG A 126 -14.69 -8.33 11.06
CA ARG A 126 -14.19 -9.19 9.97
C ARG A 126 -12.67 -9.18 9.88
N CYS A 127 -12.02 -8.03 10.06
CA CYS A 127 -10.56 -7.93 10.12
C CYS A 127 -9.99 -8.75 11.28
N ALA A 128 -10.60 -8.65 12.47
CA ALA A 128 -10.19 -9.41 13.66
C ALA A 128 -10.32 -10.93 13.45
N ILE A 129 -11.43 -11.38 12.85
CA ILE A 129 -11.63 -12.79 12.47
C ILE A 129 -10.55 -13.26 11.49
N LEU A 130 -10.30 -12.49 10.42
CA LEU A 130 -9.28 -12.85 9.43
C LEU A 130 -7.89 -12.93 10.05
N ASN A 131 -7.52 -11.96 10.89
CA ASN A 131 -6.25 -11.97 11.60
C ASN A 131 -6.12 -13.19 12.53
N ARG A 132 -7.21 -13.58 13.20
CA ARG A 132 -7.24 -14.80 14.02
C ARG A 132 -7.02 -16.06 13.18
N PHE A 133 -7.64 -16.17 12.02
CA PHE A 133 -7.41 -17.29 11.10
C PHE A 133 -5.96 -17.34 10.59
N VAL A 134 -5.37 -16.19 10.25
CA VAL A 134 -3.96 -16.12 9.86
C VAL A 134 -3.05 -16.60 10.99
N HIS A 135 -3.29 -16.15 12.22
CA HIS A 135 -2.50 -16.58 13.37
C HIS A 135 -2.62 -18.08 13.65
N LEU A 136 -3.82 -18.65 13.55
CA LEU A 136 -4.06 -20.07 13.81
C LEU A 136 -3.56 -20.98 12.68
N GLY A 137 -3.63 -20.53 11.43
CA GLY A 137 -3.27 -21.31 10.25
C GLY A 137 -1.80 -21.20 9.82
N MET A 138 -1.02 -20.31 10.44
CA MET A 138 0.39 -20.12 10.09
C MET A 138 1.24 -21.24 10.71
N PRO A 139 1.95 -22.04 9.90
CA PRO A 139 2.80 -23.11 10.41
C PRO A 139 3.95 -22.52 11.25
N LYS A 140 4.25 -23.17 12.37
CA LYS A 140 5.42 -22.84 13.19
C LYS A 140 6.63 -23.59 12.62
N THR A 141 7.43 -22.91 11.81
CA THR A 141 8.71 -23.44 11.36
C THR A 141 9.69 -23.39 12.53
N VAL A 142 10.13 -24.56 12.99
CA VAL A 142 11.22 -24.71 13.96
C VAL A 142 12.48 -25.07 13.18
N VAL A 143 13.53 -24.26 13.32
CA VAL A 143 14.84 -24.59 12.77
C VAL A 143 15.55 -25.43 13.83
N HIS A 144 15.74 -26.71 13.54
CA HIS A 144 16.59 -27.56 14.37
C HIS A 144 18.04 -27.31 13.96
N ALA A 145 18.88 -26.98 14.95
CA ALA A 145 20.33 -26.84 14.80
C ALA A 145 21.02 -28.20 14.76
#